data_AF-A0A9E7F421-F1
#
_entry.id   AF-A0A9E7F421-F1
#
_cell.length_a   1.000
_cell.length_b   1.000
_cell.length_c   1.000
_cell.angle_alpha   90.00
_cell.angle_beta   90.00
_cell.angle_gamma   90.00
#
_symmetry.space_group_name_H-M   'P 1'
#
loop_
_entity.id
_entity.type
_entity.pdbx_description
1 polymer ?
#
loop_
_entity_poly.entity_id
_entity_poly.type
_entity_poly.pdbx_seq_one_letter_code
_entity_poly.pdbx_strand_id
1 'polypeptide(L)'
;MENVLGLLRVRVLRGVNLASRDAGGSDAYVVLRMGDQKLKTSVKKNSLNPEWNEDLTLCVTDPIQPLKLEVYDKDTFTPDDIMGDAELDIRPFMDAIKMDLAGIPNVTIITTVRPSRQNCLADDSHISRKDGTVAQDVVLRLRNVESGEVELQLLWVNIPHAQDI
;
A
#
# COMPACT_ATOMS: atom_id res chain seq x y z
N MET A 1 20.38 13.86 11.05
CA MET A 1 19.49 14.03 9.89
C MET A 1 19.28 12.66 9.33
N GLU A 2 18.05 12.17 9.33
CA GLU A 2 17.74 10.88 8.72
C GLU A 2 17.96 10.98 7.21
N ASN A 3 18.72 10.05 6.64
CA ASN A 3 18.97 10.01 5.20
C ASN A 3 17.69 9.49 4.53
N VAL A 4 16.96 10.40 3.89
CA VAL A 4 15.77 10.04 3.09
C VAL A 4 16.23 9.52 1.74
N LEU A 5 15.87 8.28 1.43
CA LEU A 5 16.13 7.63 0.14
C LEU A 5 15.19 8.17 -0.95
N GLY A 6 13.94 8.45 -0.59
CA GLY A 6 12.97 9.06 -1.49
C GLY A 6 11.55 8.94 -0.95
N LEU A 7 10.57 9.10 -1.83
CA LEU A 7 9.16 9.08 -1.47
C LEU A 7 8.46 7.88 -2.10
N LEU A 8 7.80 7.10 -1.24
CA LEU A 8 6.88 6.04 -1.65
C LEU A 8 5.46 6.62 -1.71
N ARG A 9 4.92 6.78 -2.91
CA ARG A 9 3.51 7.12 -3.10
C ARG A 9 2.69 5.84 -3.16
N VAL A 10 1.81 5.67 -2.18
CA VAL A 10 0.86 4.57 -2.09
C VAL A 10 -0.50 5.07 -2.51
N ARG A 11 -0.98 4.63 -3.67
CA ARG A 11 -2.36 4.86 -4.09
C ARG A 11 -3.24 3.77 -3.47
N VAL A 12 -4.09 4.15 -2.53
CA VAL A 12 -5.11 3.27 -1.95
C VAL A 12 -6.33 3.32 -2.88
N LEU A 13 -6.56 2.24 -3.63
CA LEU A 13 -7.60 2.20 -4.65
C LEU A 13 -8.96 1.91 -4.03
N ARG A 14 -9.14 0.70 -3.51
CA ARG A 14 -10.42 0.22 -2.97
C ARG A 14 -10.27 -0.91 -1.97
N GLY A 15 -11.30 -1.09 -1.16
CA GLY A 15 -11.52 -2.29 -0.36
C GLY A 15 -12.48 -3.23 -1.08
N VAL A 16 -12.31 -4.54 -0.88
CA VAL A 16 -13.16 -5.57 -1.48
C VAL A 16 -13.63 -6.51 -0.37
N ASN A 17 -14.95 -6.65 -0.25
CA ASN A 17 -15.61 -7.52 0.74
C ASN A 17 -15.05 -7.38 2.16
N LEU A 18 -14.92 -6.12 2.61
CA LEU A 18 -14.47 -5.81 3.96
C LEU A 18 -15.45 -6.34 5.01
N ALA A 19 -14.97 -6.54 6.22
CA ALA A 19 -15.79 -6.94 7.36
C ALA A 19 -16.89 -5.92 7.69
N SER A 20 -18.08 -6.40 8.04
CA SER A 20 -19.16 -5.54 8.55
C SER A 20 -18.96 -5.34 10.04
N ARG A 21 -19.01 -4.08 10.48
CA ARG A 21 -18.97 -3.73 11.90
C ARG A 21 -20.24 -2.99 12.35
N ASP A 22 -20.93 -2.36 11.41
CA ASP A 22 -22.24 -1.76 11.61
C ASP A 22 -23.39 -2.53 10.92
N ALA A 23 -24.63 -2.15 11.29
CA ALA A 23 -25.85 -2.68 10.70
C ALA A 23 -26.02 -2.24 9.22
N GLY A 24 -25.44 -3.02 8.30
CA GLY A 24 -25.59 -2.84 6.85
C GLY A 24 -24.31 -2.47 6.10
N GLY A 25 -23.20 -2.23 6.81
CA GLY A 25 -21.91 -1.86 6.22
C GLY A 25 -20.89 -1.44 7.27
N SER A 26 -19.88 -0.70 6.84
CA SER A 26 -18.89 -0.05 7.71
C SER A 26 -18.51 1.31 7.09
N ASP A 27 -18.21 2.29 7.92
CA ASP A 27 -17.63 3.59 7.58
C ASP A 27 -16.10 3.46 7.49
N ALA A 28 -15.63 2.80 6.43
CA ALA A 28 -14.24 2.34 6.32
C ALA A 28 -13.22 3.45 5.97
N TYR A 29 -12.06 3.41 6.63
CA TYR A 29 -10.85 4.14 6.22
C TYR A 29 -9.58 3.31 6.42
N VAL A 30 -8.53 3.67 5.68
CA VAL A 30 -7.23 2.99 5.74
C VAL A 30 -6.21 3.87 6.44
N VAL A 31 -5.39 3.27 7.28
CA VAL A 31 -4.21 3.87 7.90
C VAL A 31 -2.97 3.17 7.36
N LEU A 32 -2.04 3.95 6.81
CA LEU A 32 -0.72 3.49 6.42
C LEU A 32 0.33 3.90 7.45
N ARG A 33 1.24 2.99 7.78
CA ARG A 33 2.35 3.25 8.69
C ARG A 33 3.68 2.74 8.13
N MET A 34 4.73 3.52 8.34
CA MET A 34 6.11 3.16 8.01
C MET A 34 7.04 3.90 8.97
N GLY A 35 7.73 3.15 9.84
CA GLY A 35 8.41 3.74 10.98
C GLY A 35 7.45 4.57 11.85
N ASP A 36 7.82 5.81 12.14
CA ASP A 36 7.01 6.75 12.91
C ASP A 36 5.95 7.50 12.09
N GLN A 37 5.94 7.32 10.76
CA GLN A 37 4.98 7.99 9.89
C GLN A 37 3.61 7.30 9.94
N LYS A 38 2.55 8.10 10.00
CA LYS A 38 1.16 7.67 9.96
C LYS A 38 0.35 8.57 9.04
N LEU A 39 -0.24 7.99 7.99
CA LEU A 39 -1.15 8.67 7.08
C LEU A 39 -2.49 7.92 7.02
N LYS A 40 -3.56 8.60 6.66
CA LYS A 40 -4.90 8.01 6.57
C LYS A 40 -5.67 8.53 5.36
N THR A 41 -6.55 7.69 4.82
CA THR A 41 -7.50 8.09 3.78
C THR A 41 -8.69 8.85 4.37
N SER A 42 -9.56 9.36 3.50
CA SER A 42 -10.92 9.73 3.86
C SER A 42 -11.74 8.50 4.28
N VAL A 43 -12.81 8.77 5.03
CA VAL A 43 -13.80 7.76 5.45
C VAL A 43 -14.83 7.58 4.33
N LYS A 44 -15.11 6.34 3.96
CA LYS A 44 -16.18 5.99 3.02
C LYS A 44 -17.30 5.31 3.77
N LYS A 45 -18.47 5.95 3.76
CA LYS A 45 -19.58 5.56 4.61
C LYS A 45 -20.34 4.34 4.10
N ASN A 46 -20.77 3.50 5.02
CA ASN A 46 -21.69 2.38 4.81
C ASN A 46 -21.37 1.55 3.56
N SER A 47 -20.11 1.11 3.42
CA SER A 47 -19.68 0.31 2.27
C SER A 47 -18.63 -0.71 2.65
N LEU A 48 -18.90 -1.98 2.30
CA LEU A 48 -17.92 -3.07 2.38
C LEU A 48 -17.04 -3.15 1.13
N ASN A 49 -17.30 -2.31 0.12
CA ASN A 49 -16.50 -2.19 -1.09
C ASN A 49 -16.18 -0.71 -1.36
N PRO A 50 -15.51 -0.01 -0.43
CA PRO A 50 -15.23 1.41 -0.55
C PRO A 50 -14.21 1.68 -1.65
N GLU A 51 -14.45 2.71 -2.46
CA GLU A 51 -13.46 3.23 -3.41
C GLU A 51 -12.84 4.51 -2.84
N TRP A 52 -11.60 4.43 -2.39
CA TRP A 52 -10.86 5.59 -1.85
C TRP A 52 -10.24 6.39 -2.99
N ASN A 53 -9.47 5.74 -3.86
CA ASN A 53 -8.69 6.37 -4.93
C ASN A 53 -7.82 7.54 -4.42
N GLU A 54 -7.14 7.33 -3.30
CA GLU A 54 -6.37 8.37 -2.59
C GLU A 54 -4.87 8.07 -2.60
N ASP A 55 -4.06 9.09 -2.86
CA ASP A 55 -2.60 8.99 -2.86
C ASP A 55 -2.04 9.43 -1.50
N LEU A 56 -1.37 8.51 -0.79
CA LEU A 56 -0.67 8.77 0.47
C LEU A 56 0.83 8.63 0.24
N THR A 57 1.62 9.65 0.60
CA THR A 57 3.06 9.69 0.29
C THR A 57 3.90 9.61 1.56
N LEU A 58 4.70 8.57 1.69
CA LEU A 58 5.58 8.29 2.84
C LEU A 58 7.05 8.51 2.45
N CYS A 59 7.85 9.02 3.38
CA CYS A 59 9.30 9.09 3.23
C CYS A 59 9.92 7.71 3.51
N VAL A 60 10.79 7.23 2.63
CA VAL A 60 11.54 5.99 2.88
C VAL A 60 12.93 6.35 3.38
N THR A 61 13.23 6.00 4.63
CA THR A 61 14.55 6.17 5.25
C THR A 61 15.28 4.84 5.39
N ASP A 62 14.55 3.75 5.61
CA ASP A 62 15.07 2.39 5.68
C ASP A 62 14.15 1.43 4.89
N PRO A 63 14.61 0.83 3.79
CA PRO A 63 13.80 -0.05 2.96
C PRO A 63 13.50 -1.41 3.62
N ILE A 64 14.13 -1.74 4.75
CA ILE A 64 13.83 -2.94 5.54
C ILE A 64 12.53 -2.76 6.31
N GLN A 65 12.12 -1.52 6.60
CA GLN A 65 10.86 -1.24 7.29
C GLN A 65 9.67 -1.59 6.38
N PRO A 66 8.76 -2.46 6.84
CA PRO A 66 7.58 -2.82 6.03
C PRO A 66 6.58 -1.67 6.00
N LEU A 67 5.82 -1.60 4.91
CA LEU A 67 4.59 -0.80 4.87
C LEU A 67 3.49 -1.57 5.61
N LYS A 68 2.98 -0.98 6.70
CA LYS A 68 1.82 -1.54 7.41
C LYS A 68 0.55 -0.85 6.96
N LEU A 69 -0.50 -1.64 6.79
CA LEU A 69 -1.83 -1.20 6.43
C LEU A 69 -2.81 -1.71 7.49
N GLU A 70 -3.63 -0.81 8.02
CA GLU A 70 -4.70 -1.11 8.96
C GLU A 70 -6.00 -0.53 8.40
N VAL A 71 -7.10 -1.29 8.47
CA VAL A 71 -8.43 -0.82 8.09
C VAL A 71 -9.25 -0.62 9.37
N TYR A 72 -10.04 0.44 9.42
CA TYR A 72 -10.87 0.78 10.56
C TYR A 72 -12.28 1.15 10.13
N ASP A 73 -13.25 0.87 10.99
CA ASP A 73 -14.60 1.41 10.94
C ASP A 73 -14.67 2.72 11.75
N LYS A 74 -15.21 3.78 11.17
CA LYS A 74 -15.30 5.09 11.82
C LYS A 74 -16.59 5.20 12.63
N ASP A 75 -16.43 5.18 13.94
CA ASP A 75 -17.53 5.45 14.86
C ASP A 75 -17.59 6.90 15.30
N THR A 76 -18.82 7.38 15.53
CA THR A 76 -19.07 8.75 16.01
C THR A 76 -19.03 8.86 17.54
N PHE A 77 -19.49 7.82 18.24
CA PHE A 77 -19.68 7.85 19.70
C PHE A 77 -18.82 6.82 20.46
N THR A 78 -18.19 5.90 19.75
CA THR A 78 -17.32 4.85 20.27
C THR A 78 -15.92 4.94 19.65
N PRO A 79 -14.92 4.26 20.23
CA PRO A 79 -13.64 4.07 19.55
C PRO A 79 -13.83 3.33 18.23
N ASP A 80 -13.07 3.71 17.21
CA ASP A 80 -13.09 3.09 15.88
C ASP A 80 -12.71 1.60 15.95
N ASP A 81 -13.54 0.73 15.37
CA ASP A 81 -13.32 -0.71 15.35
C ASP A 81 -12.27 -1.11 14.31
N ILE A 82 -11.39 -2.05 14.67
CA ILE A 82 -10.41 -2.58 13.72
C ILE A 82 -11.07 -3.57 12.74
N MET A 83 -10.77 -3.39 11.46
CA MET A 83 -11.27 -4.19 10.33
C MET A 83 -10.17 -4.98 9.62
N GLY A 84 -9.08 -5.26 10.36
CA GLY A 84 -7.96 -6.08 9.90
C GLY A 84 -6.72 -5.28 9.51
N ASP A 85 -5.62 -6.02 9.35
CA ASP A 85 -4.31 -5.47 9.01
C ASP A 85 -3.58 -6.31 7.96
N ALA A 86 -2.64 -5.67 7.27
CA ALA A 86 -1.71 -6.32 6.38
C ALA A 86 -0.34 -5.63 6.45
N GLU A 87 0.71 -6.38 6.12
CA GLU A 87 2.05 -5.85 5.96
C GLU A 87 2.59 -6.20 4.57
N LEU A 88 3.28 -5.24 3.96
CA LEU A 88 3.92 -5.37 2.66
C LEU A 88 5.42 -5.07 2.77
N ASP A 89 6.24 -6.01 2.33
CA ASP A 89 7.66 -5.82 2.15
C ASP A 89 7.93 -5.03 0.86
N ILE A 90 8.53 -3.85 1.00
CA ILE A 90 8.83 -2.97 -0.14
C ILE A 90 10.21 -3.23 -0.75
N ARG A 91 11.04 -4.12 -0.19
CA ARG A 91 12.39 -4.39 -0.70
C ARG A 91 12.41 -4.82 -2.18
N PRO A 92 11.53 -5.74 -2.65
CA PRO A 92 11.49 -6.10 -4.07
C PRO A 92 11.21 -4.89 -4.98
N PHE A 93 10.37 -3.95 -4.53
CA PHE A 93 10.09 -2.71 -5.25
C PHE A 93 11.31 -1.78 -5.27
N MET A 94 11.98 -1.63 -4.12
CA MET A 94 13.20 -0.84 -4.00
C MET A 94 14.35 -1.39 -4.86
N ASP A 95 14.50 -2.71 -4.92
CA ASP A 95 15.50 -3.35 -5.78
C ASP A 95 15.22 -3.07 -7.25
N ALA A 96 13.96 -3.14 -7.68
CA ALA A 96 13.56 -2.82 -9.05
C ALA A 96 13.78 -1.34 -9.42
N ILE A 97 13.64 -0.41 -8.47
CA ILE A 97 13.93 1.03 -8.69
C ILE A 97 15.43 1.28 -8.92
N LYS A 98 16.29 0.53 -8.24
CA LYS A 98 17.75 0.65 -8.34
C LYS A 98 18.35 -0.05 -9.56
N MET A 99 17.55 -0.85 -10.27
CA MET A 99 18.02 -1.49 -11.50
C MET A 99 18.29 -0.44 -12.58
N ASP A 100 19.37 -0.63 -13.34
CA ASP A 100 19.58 0.14 -14.56
C ASP A 100 18.53 -0.30 -15.60
N LEU A 101 17.48 0.51 -15.75
CA LEU A 101 16.42 0.28 -16.71
C LEU A 101 16.76 0.87 -18.10
N ALA A 102 17.98 1.34 -18.36
CA ALA A 102 18.38 1.82 -19.67
C ALA A 102 18.17 0.72 -20.73
N GLY A 103 17.40 1.04 -21.78
CA GLY A 103 17.10 0.09 -22.85
C GLY A 103 15.97 -0.92 -22.56
N ILE A 104 15.40 -0.97 -21.35
CA ILE A 104 14.23 -1.81 -21.06
C ILE A 104 12.97 -1.16 -21.66
N PRO A 105 12.16 -1.86 -22.46
CA PRO A 105 10.93 -1.30 -23.02
C PRO A 105 9.98 -0.78 -21.95
N ASN A 106 9.33 0.35 -22.22
CA ASN A 106 8.17 0.79 -21.45
C ASN A 106 7.10 -0.30 -21.58
N VAL A 107 6.56 -0.80 -20.45
CA VAL A 107 5.70 -1.98 -20.33
C VAL A 107 6.46 -3.32 -20.25
N THR A 108 7.44 -3.40 -19.35
CA THR A 108 8.10 -4.67 -18.98
C THR A 108 7.78 -4.99 -17.52
N ILE A 109 7.35 -6.23 -17.24
CA ILE A 109 7.33 -6.76 -15.88
C ILE A 109 8.77 -7.03 -15.48
N ILE A 110 9.27 -6.30 -14.48
CA ILE A 110 10.63 -6.42 -13.96
C ILE A 110 10.70 -7.61 -13.01
N THR A 111 9.70 -7.74 -12.13
CA THR A 111 9.66 -8.77 -11.09
C THR A 111 8.21 -9.07 -10.71
N THR A 112 7.94 -10.30 -10.30
CA THR A 112 6.66 -10.71 -9.73
C THR A 112 6.89 -11.25 -8.32
N VAL A 113 6.21 -10.68 -7.32
CA VAL A 113 6.16 -11.21 -5.96
C VAL A 113 4.90 -12.06 -5.85
N ARG A 114 5.05 -13.34 -5.52
CA ARG A 114 3.93 -14.29 -5.45
C ARG A 114 3.33 -14.37 -4.04
N PRO A 115 2.03 -14.67 -3.90
CA PRO A 115 1.43 -15.04 -2.63
C PRO A 115 2.17 -16.19 -1.96
N SER A 116 2.34 -16.08 -0.63
CA SER A 116 2.93 -17.12 0.19
C SER A 116 2.34 -17.10 1.60
N ARG A 117 2.69 -18.09 2.42
CA ARG A 117 2.27 -18.11 3.83
C ARG A 117 2.97 -17.03 4.68
N GLN A 118 4.00 -16.39 4.14
CA GLN A 118 4.84 -15.41 4.82
C GLN A 118 4.49 -13.97 4.47
N ASN A 119 3.61 -13.73 3.50
CA ASN A 119 3.18 -12.39 3.08
C ASN A 119 1.65 -12.28 3.09
N CYS A 120 1.16 -11.06 2.86
CA CYS A 120 -0.27 -10.76 2.83
C CYS A 120 -0.83 -10.63 1.40
N LEU A 121 -0.09 -11.08 0.37
CA LEU A 121 -0.55 -10.95 -1.02
C LEU A 121 -1.71 -11.90 -1.30
N ALA A 122 -2.79 -11.37 -1.88
CA ALA A 122 -3.95 -12.17 -2.32
C ALA A 122 -3.79 -12.73 -3.73
N ASP A 123 -2.98 -12.05 -4.58
CA ASP A 123 -2.67 -12.42 -5.95
C ASP A 123 -1.20 -12.09 -6.29
N ASP A 124 -0.72 -12.54 -7.45
CA ASP A 124 0.60 -12.17 -7.98
C ASP A 124 0.72 -10.63 -8.05
N SER A 125 1.75 -10.09 -7.39
CA SER A 125 2.05 -8.66 -7.40
C SER A 125 3.15 -8.36 -8.41
N HIS A 126 2.80 -7.64 -9.47
CA HIS A 126 3.72 -7.29 -10.55
C HIS A 126 4.38 -5.94 -10.31
N ILE A 127 5.71 -5.93 -10.38
CA ILE A 127 6.52 -4.72 -10.43
C ILE A 127 6.87 -4.50 -11.89
N SER A 128 6.43 -3.38 -12.46
CA SER A 128 6.56 -3.10 -13.88
C SER A 128 7.08 -1.70 -14.15
N ARG A 129 7.78 -1.54 -15.27
CA ARG A 129 8.13 -0.23 -15.81
C ARG A 129 6.99 0.31 -16.64
N LYS A 130 6.42 1.45 -16.26
CA LYS A 130 5.39 2.15 -17.02
C LYS A 130 5.73 3.63 -17.12
N ASP A 131 5.74 4.14 -18.35
CA ASP A 131 5.97 5.57 -18.66
C ASP A 131 7.24 6.14 -18.02
N GLY A 132 8.34 5.38 -18.07
CA GLY A 132 9.62 5.77 -17.48
C GLY A 132 9.72 5.63 -15.95
N THR A 133 8.67 5.18 -15.27
CA THR A 133 8.62 4.99 -13.80
C THR A 133 8.40 3.52 -13.43
N VAL A 134 8.77 3.14 -12.21
CA VAL A 134 8.47 1.81 -11.65
C VAL A 134 7.18 1.90 -10.84
N ALA A 135 6.27 0.96 -11.11
CA ALA A 135 5.02 0.80 -10.38
C ALA A 135 4.84 -0.64 -9.90
N GLN A 136 4.17 -0.83 -8.78
CA GLN A 136 3.79 -2.14 -8.29
C GLN A 136 2.30 -2.19 -8.01
N ASP A 137 1.59 -3.12 -8.65
CA ASP A 137 0.18 -3.40 -8.34
C ASP A 137 0.11 -4.46 -7.24
N VAL A 138 -0.70 -4.22 -6.21
CA VAL A 138 -0.74 -5.03 -4.99
C VAL A 138 -2.18 -5.27 -4.57
N VAL A 139 -2.52 -6.54 -4.30
CA VAL A 139 -3.75 -6.89 -3.59
C VAL A 139 -3.36 -7.53 -2.27
N LEU A 140 -3.76 -6.90 -1.15
CA LEU A 140 -3.48 -7.38 0.19
C LEU A 140 -4.71 -8.05 0.78
N ARG A 141 -4.58 -9.30 1.22
CA ARG A 141 -5.56 -9.99 2.06
C ARG A 141 -5.37 -9.54 3.51
N LEU A 142 -6.42 -9.00 4.11
CA LEU A 142 -6.38 -8.58 5.51
C LEU A 142 -6.32 -9.79 6.44
N ARG A 143 -5.58 -9.64 7.53
CA ARG A 143 -5.44 -10.58 8.63
C ARG A 143 -6.19 -10.07 9.84
N ASN A 144 -6.36 -10.96 10.84
CA ASN A 144 -7.06 -10.64 12.10
C ASN A 144 -8.49 -10.13 11.89
N VAL A 145 -9.11 -10.58 10.78
CA VAL A 145 -10.46 -10.23 10.36
C VAL A 145 -11.03 -11.40 9.55
N GLU A 146 -12.34 -11.54 9.51
CA GLU A 146 -13.06 -12.61 8.83
C GLU A 146 -13.04 -12.50 7.30
N SER A 147 -12.90 -11.28 6.77
CA SER A 147 -12.84 -11.01 5.34
C SER A 147 -12.24 -9.64 5.05
N GLY A 148 -11.85 -9.43 3.80
CA GLY A 148 -11.43 -8.14 3.29
C GLY A 148 -10.11 -8.21 2.53
N GLU A 149 -10.09 -7.54 1.39
CA GLU A 149 -8.89 -7.28 0.62
C GLU A 149 -8.78 -5.78 0.36
N VAL A 150 -7.56 -5.28 0.22
CA VAL A 150 -7.29 -3.90 -0.17
C VAL A 150 -6.38 -3.88 -1.39
N GLU A 151 -6.83 -3.17 -2.43
CA GLU A 151 -6.08 -2.96 -3.65
C GLU A 151 -5.28 -1.65 -3.57
N LEU A 152 -3.99 -1.75 -3.89
CA LEU A 152 -3.04 -0.64 -3.83
C LEU A 152 -2.19 -0.59 -5.10
N GLN A 153 -1.67 0.60 -5.40
CA GLN A 153 -0.58 0.76 -6.34
C GLN A 153 0.55 1.56 -5.70
N LEU A 154 1.77 1.04 -5.76
CA LEU A 154 2.97 1.76 -5.33
C LEU A 154 3.60 2.48 -6.52
N LEU A 155 4.01 3.72 -6.31
CA LEU A 155 4.84 4.49 -7.24
C LEU A 155 6.01 5.13 -6.49
N TRP A 156 7.17 5.18 -7.13
CA TRP A 156 8.32 5.88 -6.59
C TRP A 156 8.38 7.32 -7.07
N VAL A 157 8.62 8.25 -6.15
CA VAL A 157 8.84 9.66 -6.46
C VAL A 157 10.22 10.06 -5.99
N ASN A 158 11.09 10.39 -6.95
CA ASN A 158 12.41 10.91 -6.66
C ASN A 158 12.29 12.33 -6.08
N ILE A 159 13.01 12.59 -5.00
CA ILE A 159 13.18 13.96 -4.48
C ILE A 159 14.38 14.55 -5.21
N PRO A 160 14.21 15.57 -6.07
CA PRO A 160 15.36 16.24 -6.65
C PRO A 160 16.22 16.79 -5.50
N HIS A 161 17.50 16.42 -5.45
CA HIS A 161 18.53 16.72 -4.43
C HIS A 161 18.63 15.78 -3.22
N ALA A 162 17.82 14.72 -3.10
CA ALA A 162 18.21 13.57 -2.28
C ALA A 162 19.20 12.73 -3.10
N GLN A 163 20.34 12.33 -2.52
CA GLN A 163 21.44 11.67 -3.23
C GLN A 163 20.94 10.59 -4.20
N ASP A 164 21.42 10.66 -5.45
CA ASP A 164 21.19 9.63 -6.46
C ASP A 164 21.56 8.25 -5.85
N ILE A 165 20.59 7.33 -5.80
CA ILE A 165 20.76 5.97 -5.29
C ILE A 165 21.22 5.05 -6.42
#